data_AF-R1F5I3-F1
#
_entry.id   AF-R1F5I3-F1
#
_cell.length_a   1.000
_cell.length_b   1.000
_cell.length_c   1.000
_cell.angle_alpha   90.00
_cell.angle_beta   90.00
_cell.angle_gamma   90.00
#
_symmetry.space_group_name_H-M   'P 1'
#
loop_
_entity.id
_entity.type
_entity.pdbx_description
1 polymer ?
#
loop_
_entity_poly.entity_id
_entity_poly.type
_entity_poly.pdbx_seq_one_letter_code
_entity_poly.pdbx_strand_id
1 'polypeptide(L)'
;MLGELQLQRAVSTRYLQEQLPLGQVLIDKLTQLHDEGLIRLRGEQLWSLSAEGTLALILGVRQGHCPMPDWSRVPSLTGQDPVQALVRSLCLGADGEPPAYLNGADLLALLDVPESHALLAGASPQWQRILLEHFALQTSLDCPPSPWPLAEVTVAAELQPCYQQLAAQWHWLCDDGGEQSAVPQDRVPDHPNGWPELMTLAERGGSAPLAEALMSALSQWQSRHGKGQYPHNFMTLLWLGWLQQADPELASSQRKLWQRSLGQQQPLLQDLIAQWAGDRHGQAVGLFDTLQLPADELHWGYLWLDLCALARHGGQSPQVAILHKWDLDELLGVAPRHRLMGFCQDLLRQLLGQAARQGPLDRLVPDVQASGDEDDDDKGAASASWLNWLQGLGRASGGRKNKEQLVWLLHAEGPELECKIQKQSTKGEWTAGRRVDPGLLSTQYAALLDEEDWALVRLLPRNMSRLPDELWPVLAQHPRLLNAKGQKLQLALSAPLLQIVAEDAGMRGVLSPAQASKGAHIVPLAQDLWQLMLTPPDLQPLLPALASIPPLPGEGLAALQQTLNDIPGLPWHSEVAGLQGNVELKSWPGLASVQLDWQDGQLAVRLVTQLDEMPALPLGKG
;
A
#
# COMPACT_ATOMS: atom_id res chain seq x y z
N MET A 1 9.69 9.08 23.68
CA MET A 1 8.22 9.10 23.57
C MET A 1 7.71 7.83 22.90
N LEU A 2 8.07 7.55 21.63
CA LEU A 2 7.69 6.29 20.97
C LEU A 2 8.11 5.05 21.78
N GLY A 3 9.31 5.04 22.37
CA GLY A 3 9.74 3.96 23.27
C GLY A 3 8.85 3.77 24.50
N GLU A 4 8.34 4.84 25.10
CA GLU A 4 7.37 4.72 26.22
C GLU A 4 6.03 4.16 25.76
N LEU A 5 5.58 4.59 24.58
CA LEU A 5 4.36 4.09 23.94
C LEU A 5 4.49 2.64 23.50
N GLN A 6 5.70 2.13 23.23
CA GLN A 6 5.94 0.73 22.90
C GLN A 6 5.89 -0.20 24.13
N LEU A 7 6.24 0.31 25.31
CA LEU A 7 6.26 -0.48 26.55
C LEU A 7 4.86 -0.84 27.06
N GLN A 8 3.81 -0.20 26.55
CA GLN A 8 2.41 -0.49 26.90
C GLN A 8 1.53 -0.50 25.65
N ARG A 9 0.44 -1.27 25.64
CA ARG A 9 -0.47 -1.32 24.48
C ARG A 9 -1.18 0.02 24.21
N ALA A 10 -1.52 0.76 25.26
CA ALA A 10 -2.08 2.11 25.20
C ALA A 10 -1.72 2.86 26.48
N VAL A 11 -1.40 4.15 26.35
CA VAL A 11 -0.87 4.99 27.43
C VAL A 11 -1.67 6.28 27.55
N SER A 12 -2.05 6.67 28.77
CA SER A 12 -2.74 7.94 29.00
C SER A 12 -1.78 9.14 28.91
N THR A 13 -2.31 10.30 28.50
CA THR A 13 -1.55 11.57 28.51
C THR A 13 -0.98 11.87 29.89
N ARG A 14 -1.75 11.61 30.96
CA ARG A 14 -1.30 11.77 32.34
C ARG A 14 -0.09 10.89 32.67
N TYR A 15 -0.11 9.62 32.28
CA TYR A 15 1.03 8.74 32.47
C TYR A 15 2.27 9.27 31.74
N LEU A 16 2.11 9.73 30.49
CA LEU A 16 3.22 10.30 29.73
C LEU A 16 3.77 11.58 30.36
N GLN A 17 2.93 12.41 30.98
CA GLN A 17 3.37 13.58 31.76
C GLN A 17 4.19 13.20 32.99
N GLU A 18 3.84 12.08 33.63
CA GLU A 18 4.55 11.57 34.81
C GLU A 18 5.90 10.93 34.44
N GLN A 19 6.00 10.27 33.27
CA GLN A 19 7.23 9.59 32.82
C GLN A 19 8.19 10.47 32.02
N LEU A 20 7.68 11.43 31.25
CA LEU A 20 8.49 12.25 30.36
C LEU A 20 8.61 13.68 30.92
N PRO A 21 9.83 14.23 31.06
CA PRO A 21 10.05 15.59 31.58
C PRO A 21 9.77 16.65 30.51
N LEU A 22 8.61 16.58 29.86
CA LEU A 22 8.22 17.44 28.72
C LEU A 22 7.19 18.51 29.10
N GLY A 23 6.53 18.40 30.26
CA GLY A 23 5.57 19.41 30.74
C GLY A 23 4.48 19.73 29.70
N GLN A 24 4.26 21.02 29.45
CA GLN A 24 3.24 21.49 28.48
C GLN A 24 3.56 21.11 27.02
N VAL A 25 4.85 20.92 26.68
CA VAL A 25 5.31 20.55 25.32
C VAL A 25 4.89 19.12 24.93
N LEU A 26 4.49 18.30 25.91
CA LEU A 26 4.06 16.93 25.64
C LEU A 26 2.86 16.87 24.69
N ILE A 27 1.86 17.73 24.89
CA ILE A 27 0.61 17.69 24.10
C ILE A 27 0.90 18.11 22.65
N ASP A 28 1.73 19.13 22.45
CA ASP A 28 2.15 19.57 21.12
C ASP A 28 2.90 18.46 20.39
N LYS A 29 3.80 17.74 21.09
CA LYS A 29 4.52 16.60 20.52
C LYS A 29 3.63 15.40 20.23
N LEU A 30 2.64 15.11 21.08
CA LEU A 30 1.68 14.03 20.82
C LEU A 30 0.80 14.36 19.61
N THR A 31 0.37 15.62 19.49
CA THR A 31 -0.38 16.10 18.33
C THR A 31 0.48 15.98 17.07
N GLN A 32 1.74 16.42 17.13
CA GLN A 32 2.67 16.28 16.01
C GLN A 32 2.86 14.81 15.58
N LEU A 33 3.14 13.90 16.53
CA LEU A 33 3.32 12.48 16.21
C LEU A 33 2.04 11.82 15.70
N HIS A 34 0.87 12.34 16.09
CA HIS A 34 -0.42 11.87 15.60
C HIS A 34 -0.66 12.34 14.17
N ASP A 35 -0.37 13.61 13.88
CA ASP A 35 -0.42 14.19 12.53
C ASP A 35 0.57 13.47 11.58
N GLU A 36 1.74 13.06 12.09
CA GLU A 36 2.72 12.23 11.39
C GLU A 36 2.29 10.76 11.23
N GLY A 37 1.15 10.36 11.81
CA GLY A 37 0.61 9.00 11.72
C GLY A 37 1.37 7.95 12.55
N LEU A 38 2.35 8.35 13.35
CA LEU A 38 3.20 7.47 14.17
C LEU A 38 2.49 6.99 15.45
N ILE A 39 1.46 7.72 15.89
CA ILE A 39 0.65 7.34 17.05
C ILE A 39 -0.84 7.52 16.75
N ARG A 40 -1.67 6.73 17.43
CA ARG A 40 -3.13 6.75 17.31
C ARG A 40 -3.74 7.17 18.63
N LEU A 41 -4.75 8.03 18.56
CA LEU A 41 -5.60 8.38 19.69
C LEU A 41 -6.74 7.33 19.81
N ARG A 42 -6.81 6.65 20.95
CA ARG A 42 -7.77 5.58 21.28
C ARG A 42 -8.79 6.08 22.30
N GLY A 43 -9.71 6.92 21.89
CA GLY A 43 -10.67 7.59 22.79
C GLY A 43 -10.07 8.86 23.40
N GLU A 44 -10.54 9.29 24.57
CA GLU A 44 -10.05 10.51 25.19
C GLU A 44 -8.68 10.30 25.88
N GLN A 45 -7.66 11.02 25.40
CA GLN A 45 -6.32 11.10 26.00
C GLN A 45 -5.54 9.78 26.13
N LEU A 46 -5.93 8.71 25.43
CA LEU A 46 -5.21 7.44 25.36
C LEU A 46 -4.49 7.32 24.03
N TRP A 47 -3.20 7.03 24.07
CA TRP A 47 -2.32 7.00 22.89
C TRP A 47 -1.74 5.61 22.72
N SER A 48 -1.67 5.12 21.48
CA SER A 48 -1.02 3.86 21.12
C SER A 48 -0.11 4.05 19.93
N LEU A 49 0.97 3.27 19.83
CA LEU A 49 1.83 3.26 18.65
C LEU A 49 1.07 2.74 17.42
N SER A 50 1.29 3.32 16.25
CA SER A 50 0.87 2.74 14.96
C SER A 50 1.93 1.75 14.45
N ALA A 51 1.65 1.06 13.33
CA ALA A 51 2.64 0.20 12.69
C ALA A 51 3.81 1.04 12.14
N GLU A 52 3.50 2.18 11.56
CA GLU A 52 4.43 3.19 11.08
C GLU A 52 5.30 3.74 12.23
N GLY A 53 4.69 4.04 13.37
CA GLY A 53 5.41 4.44 14.58
C GLY A 53 6.30 3.34 15.16
N THR A 54 5.86 2.07 15.04
CA THR A 54 6.66 0.90 15.44
C THR A 54 7.90 0.77 14.56
N LEU A 55 7.73 0.89 13.25
CA LEU A 55 8.84 0.87 12.29
C LEU A 55 9.81 2.04 12.53
N ALA A 56 9.28 3.26 12.68
CA ALA A 56 10.08 4.46 12.96
C ALA A 56 10.89 4.32 14.26
N LEU A 57 10.32 3.73 15.31
CA LEU A 57 11.03 3.41 16.54
C LEU A 57 12.17 2.42 16.28
N ILE A 58 11.91 1.30 15.60
CA ILE A 58 12.91 0.26 15.32
C ILE A 58 14.10 0.87 14.55
N LEU A 59 13.82 1.56 13.44
CA LEU A 59 14.85 2.18 12.61
C LEU A 59 15.61 3.27 13.37
N GLY A 60 14.91 4.10 14.14
CA GLY A 60 15.51 5.13 14.98
C GLY A 60 16.47 4.58 16.03
N VAL A 61 16.14 3.45 16.67
CA VAL A 61 17.02 2.78 17.63
C VAL A 61 18.27 2.25 16.93
N ARG A 62 18.11 1.58 15.77
CA ARG A 62 19.21 0.97 15.02
C ARG A 62 20.18 2.00 14.45
N GLN A 63 19.68 3.18 14.08
CA GLN A 63 20.49 4.30 13.61
C GLN A 63 21.10 5.13 14.75
N GLY A 64 20.78 4.83 16.01
CA GLY A 64 21.25 5.58 17.17
C GLY A 64 20.56 6.94 17.38
N HIS A 65 19.46 7.20 16.67
CA HIS A 65 18.66 8.42 16.81
C HIS A 65 17.84 8.44 18.11
N CYS A 66 17.52 7.28 18.67
CA CYS A 66 16.84 7.18 19.96
C CYS A 66 17.34 5.98 20.79
N PRO A 67 17.26 6.05 22.14
CA PRO A 67 17.68 4.94 22.99
C PRO A 67 16.71 3.76 22.87
N MET A 68 17.24 2.55 23.05
CA MET A 68 16.45 1.33 23.17
C MET A 68 15.40 1.49 24.29
N PRO A 69 14.13 1.07 24.08
CA PRO A 69 13.13 1.05 25.16
C PRO A 69 13.63 0.23 26.35
N ASP A 70 13.30 0.66 27.57
CA ASP A 70 13.65 -0.07 28.78
C ASP A 70 12.70 -1.26 28.97
N TRP A 71 13.01 -2.35 28.27
CA TRP A 71 12.25 -3.60 28.29
C TRP A 71 12.14 -4.24 29.68
N SER A 72 12.95 -3.82 30.67
CA SER A 72 12.83 -4.31 32.05
C SER A 72 11.53 -3.85 32.72
N ARG A 73 10.91 -2.79 32.21
CA ARG A 73 9.62 -2.23 32.70
C ARG A 73 8.40 -3.00 32.20
N VAL A 74 8.58 -3.95 31.28
CA VAL A 74 7.50 -4.83 30.83
C VAL A 74 7.24 -5.92 31.87
N PRO A 75 6.02 -6.02 32.44
CA PRO A 75 5.71 -7.07 33.40
C PRO A 75 5.82 -8.46 32.76
N SER A 76 6.76 -9.28 33.23
CA SER A 76 7.00 -10.63 32.72
C SER A 76 5.96 -11.68 33.15
N LEU A 77 4.80 -11.26 33.68
CA LEU A 77 3.88 -12.10 34.45
C LEU A 77 3.16 -13.20 33.65
N THR A 78 3.23 -13.15 32.32
CA THR A 78 2.85 -14.27 31.44
C THR A 78 3.79 -14.34 30.24
N GLY A 79 5.10 -14.50 30.47
CA GLY A 79 6.10 -14.81 29.44
C GLY A 79 6.03 -13.90 28.19
N GLN A 80 6.77 -12.79 28.20
CA GLN A 80 7.04 -11.86 27.08
C GLN A 80 5.87 -11.66 26.09
N ASP A 81 5.17 -10.53 26.16
CA ASP A 81 4.19 -10.15 25.12
C ASP A 81 4.87 -10.33 23.74
N PRO A 82 4.39 -11.24 22.88
CA PRO A 82 5.09 -11.62 21.66
C PRO A 82 5.32 -10.42 20.72
N VAL A 83 4.45 -9.41 20.78
CA VAL A 83 4.62 -8.12 20.08
C VAL A 83 5.91 -7.43 20.52
N GLN A 84 6.19 -7.40 21.82
CA GLN A 84 7.33 -6.71 22.39
C GLN A 84 8.63 -7.50 22.18
N ALA A 85 8.56 -8.84 22.21
CA ALA A 85 9.69 -9.69 21.84
C ALA A 85 10.12 -9.48 20.38
N LEU A 86 9.15 -9.36 19.47
CA LEU A 86 9.37 -9.04 18.06
C LEU A 86 10.10 -7.69 17.91
N VAL A 87 9.52 -6.61 18.46
CA VAL A 87 10.09 -5.26 18.33
C VAL A 87 11.45 -5.16 19.00
N ARG A 88 11.63 -5.74 20.20
CA ARG A 88 12.93 -5.80 20.89
C ARG A 88 13.98 -6.46 20.02
N SER A 89 13.65 -7.60 19.42
CA SER A 89 14.58 -8.35 18.59
C SER A 89 14.99 -7.54 17.35
N LEU A 90 14.02 -6.93 16.66
CA LEU A 90 14.31 -6.10 15.48
C LEU A 90 15.14 -4.85 15.82
N CYS A 91 14.92 -4.22 16.98
CA CYS A 91 15.73 -3.10 17.44
C CYS A 91 17.21 -3.45 17.67
N LEU A 92 17.54 -4.72 17.98
CA LEU A 92 18.92 -5.17 18.17
C LEU A 92 19.69 -5.28 16.83
N GLY A 93 19.01 -5.22 15.69
CA GLY A 93 19.64 -5.25 14.37
C GLY A 93 20.44 -6.54 14.14
N ALA A 94 21.74 -6.40 13.89
CA ALA A 94 22.63 -7.53 13.60
C ALA A 94 22.76 -8.53 14.75
N ASP A 95 22.59 -8.07 15.99
CA ASP A 95 22.67 -8.90 17.20
C ASP A 95 21.32 -9.50 17.61
N GLY A 96 20.24 -9.15 16.89
CA GLY A 96 18.88 -9.61 17.19
C GLY A 96 18.58 -10.98 16.59
N GLU A 97 18.08 -11.92 17.39
CA GLU A 97 17.58 -13.22 16.88
C GLU A 97 16.06 -13.25 16.85
N PRO A 98 15.42 -13.80 15.79
CA PRO A 98 13.98 -14.01 15.76
C PRO A 98 13.49 -14.74 17.01
N PRO A 99 12.45 -14.24 17.70
CA PRO A 99 11.89 -14.91 18.86
C PRO A 99 11.46 -16.35 18.55
N ALA A 100 11.59 -17.24 19.54
CA ALA A 100 11.17 -18.64 19.41
C ALA A 100 9.68 -18.80 19.10
N TYR A 101 8.85 -17.88 19.62
CA TYR A 101 7.45 -17.75 19.25
C TYR A 101 7.25 -16.38 18.61
N LEU A 102 6.88 -16.39 17.34
CA LEU A 102 6.62 -15.18 16.56
C LEU A 102 5.13 -15.11 16.27
N ASN A 103 4.46 -14.07 16.78
CA ASN A 103 3.06 -13.83 16.44
C ASN A 103 2.98 -13.32 14.99
N GLY A 104 2.44 -14.16 14.11
CA GLY A 104 2.32 -13.84 12.69
C GLY A 104 1.54 -12.56 12.41
N ALA A 105 0.46 -12.30 13.16
CA ALA A 105 -0.38 -11.13 12.93
C ALA A 105 0.38 -9.82 13.21
N ASP A 106 1.23 -9.80 14.24
CA ASP A 106 2.01 -8.61 14.60
C ASP A 106 3.15 -8.36 13.61
N LEU A 107 3.79 -9.43 13.13
CA LEU A 107 4.81 -9.30 12.08
C LEU A 107 4.18 -8.81 10.78
N LEU A 108 3.07 -9.40 10.34
CA LEU A 108 2.39 -8.97 9.11
C LEU A 108 1.93 -7.52 9.20
N ALA A 109 1.34 -7.10 10.33
CA ALA A 109 0.93 -5.71 10.53
C ALA A 109 2.11 -4.72 10.45
N LEU A 110 3.31 -5.12 10.86
CA LEU A 110 4.52 -4.32 10.74
C LEU A 110 5.08 -4.31 9.31
N LEU A 111 5.07 -5.45 8.63
CA LEU A 111 5.62 -5.60 7.27
C LEU A 111 4.71 -5.02 6.18
N ASP A 112 3.42 -4.89 6.46
CA ASP A 112 2.44 -4.19 5.62
C ASP A 112 2.71 -2.69 5.44
N VAL A 113 3.63 -2.11 6.22
CA VAL A 113 4.06 -0.71 6.09
C VAL A 113 4.97 -0.55 4.86
N PRO A 114 4.77 0.44 3.97
CA PRO A 114 5.56 0.59 2.75
C PRO A 114 7.09 0.61 2.98
N GLU A 115 7.53 1.33 4.00
CA GLU A 115 8.95 1.51 4.31
C GLU A 115 9.58 0.32 5.06
N SER A 116 8.82 -0.76 5.32
CA SER A 116 9.29 -1.92 6.09
C SER A 116 10.51 -2.62 5.48
N HIS A 117 10.73 -2.47 4.18
CA HIS A 117 11.92 -2.95 3.46
C HIS A 117 13.23 -2.44 4.08
N ALA A 118 13.21 -1.25 4.68
CA ALA A 118 14.35 -0.68 5.41
C ALA A 118 14.81 -1.56 6.58
N LEU A 119 13.98 -2.50 7.06
CA LEU A 119 14.36 -3.45 8.10
C LEU A 119 15.47 -4.41 7.65
N LEU A 120 15.60 -4.71 6.35
CA LEU A 120 16.62 -5.64 5.82
C LEU A 120 18.06 -5.16 6.13
N ALA A 121 18.33 -3.88 5.89
CA ALA A 121 19.66 -3.31 6.03
C ALA A 121 20.10 -3.37 7.49
N GLY A 122 21.21 -4.07 7.80
CA GLY A 122 21.79 -4.19 9.13
C GLY A 122 21.06 -5.14 10.10
N ALA A 123 20.12 -5.98 9.61
CA ALA A 123 19.46 -6.99 10.43
C ALA A 123 20.35 -8.24 10.52
N SER A 124 20.12 -9.09 11.52
CA SER A 124 20.82 -10.37 11.59
C SER A 124 20.48 -11.25 10.37
N PRO A 125 21.34 -12.20 9.98
CA PRO A 125 21.07 -13.04 8.82
C PRO A 125 19.77 -13.86 8.94
N GLN A 126 19.39 -14.28 10.16
CA GLN A 126 18.13 -14.98 10.37
C GLN A 126 16.91 -14.08 10.10
N TRP A 127 16.95 -12.83 10.56
CA TRP A 127 15.92 -11.83 10.25
C TRP A 127 15.90 -11.48 8.77
N GLN A 128 17.07 -11.24 8.17
CA GLN A 128 17.17 -10.96 6.73
C GLN A 128 16.54 -12.07 5.89
N ARG A 129 16.73 -13.34 6.26
CA ARG A 129 16.07 -14.46 5.57
C ARG A 129 14.53 -14.37 5.65
N ILE A 130 13.97 -14.19 6.85
CA ILE A 130 12.52 -14.11 7.07
C ILE A 130 11.92 -12.93 6.28
N LEU A 131 12.55 -11.76 6.39
CA LEU A 131 12.12 -10.54 5.70
C LEU A 131 12.23 -10.69 4.18
N LEU A 132 13.34 -11.23 3.68
CA LEU A 132 13.56 -11.43 2.25
C LEU A 132 12.54 -12.39 1.64
N GLU A 133 12.27 -13.52 2.30
CA GLU A 133 11.26 -14.48 1.87
C GLU A 133 9.85 -13.87 1.87
N HIS A 134 9.52 -13.08 2.91
CA HIS A 134 8.26 -12.35 2.97
C HIS A 134 8.11 -11.34 1.83
N PHE A 135 9.08 -10.44 1.63
CA PHE A 135 8.99 -9.43 0.58
C PHE A 135 9.07 -10.04 -0.82
N ALA A 136 9.84 -11.11 -1.03
CA ALA A 136 9.87 -11.81 -2.31
C ALA A 136 8.52 -12.47 -2.63
N LEU A 137 7.85 -13.03 -1.61
CA LEU A 137 6.50 -13.57 -1.76
C LEU A 137 5.48 -12.45 -2.04
N GLN A 138 5.54 -11.34 -1.31
CA GLN A 138 4.66 -10.18 -1.51
C GLN A 138 4.82 -9.56 -2.90
N THR A 139 6.06 -9.35 -3.36
CA THR A 139 6.34 -8.85 -4.72
C THR A 139 5.88 -9.81 -5.82
N SER A 140 5.82 -11.12 -5.55
CA SER A 140 5.24 -12.10 -6.47
C SER A 140 3.70 -12.07 -6.47
N LEU A 141 3.09 -11.75 -5.33
CA LEU A 141 1.64 -11.58 -5.20
C LEU A 141 1.13 -10.34 -5.92
N ASP A 142 1.81 -9.22 -5.70
CA ASP A 142 1.50 -7.93 -6.30
C ASP A 142 1.83 -7.91 -7.80
N CYS A 143 2.91 -8.61 -8.18
CA CYS A 143 3.41 -8.71 -9.56
C CYS A 143 3.56 -7.34 -10.24
N PRO A 144 4.30 -6.38 -9.63
CA PRO A 144 4.44 -5.04 -10.18
C PRO A 144 5.22 -5.06 -11.50
N PRO A 145 5.08 -4.02 -12.34
CA PRO A 145 5.88 -3.90 -13.55
C PRO A 145 7.39 -3.86 -13.23
N SER A 146 8.20 -4.44 -14.12
CA SER A 146 9.67 -4.44 -14.04
C SER A 146 10.25 -3.03 -13.83
N PRO A 147 11.33 -2.87 -13.02
CA PRO A 147 12.23 -3.90 -12.46
C PRO A 147 11.75 -4.57 -11.16
N TRP A 148 12.41 -5.67 -10.76
CA TRP A 148 12.13 -6.35 -9.48
C TRP A 148 12.31 -5.41 -8.28
N PRO A 149 11.31 -5.22 -7.40
CA PRO A 149 11.38 -4.23 -6.32
C PRO A 149 12.49 -4.48 -5.29
N LEU A 150 13.07 -5.68 -5.23
CA LEU A 150 14.15 -6.04 -4.32
C LEU A 150 15.54 -5.99 -4.95
N ALA A 151 15.68 -5.52 -6.20
CA ALA A 151 16.92 -5.57 -6.96
C ALA A 151 18.11 -4.86 -6.28
N GLU A 152 17.85 -3.79 -5.51
CA GLU A 152 18.88 -2.97 -4.85
C GLU A 152 19.14 -3.36 -3.39
N VAL A 153 18.48 -4.40 -2.89
CA VAL A 153 18.63 -4.82 -1.49
C VAL A 153 20.00 -5.45 -1.27
N THR A 154 20.69 -5.00 -0.23
CA THR A 154 21.92 -5.63 0.26
C THR A 154 21.60 -6.67 1.32
N VAL A 155 22.02 -7.92 1.07
CA VAL A 155 21.86 -9.06 2.00
C VAL A 155 23.22 -9.58 2.48
N ALA A 156 23.22 -10.24 3.64
CA ALA A 156 24.39 -10.95 4.16
C ALA A 156 24.92 -11.97 3.13
N ALA A 157 26.24 -12.16 3.09
CA ALA A 157 26.90 -13.00 2.09
C ALA A 157 26.34 -14.45 2.05
N GLU A 158 25.98 -14.99 3.21
CA GLU A 158 25.39 -16.33 3.33
C GLU A 158 23.97 -16.45 2.72
N LEU A 159 23.26 -15.34 2.54
CA LEU A 159 21.94 -15.30 1.93
C LEU A 159 21.97 -15.04 0.43
N GLN A 160 23.14 -14.80 -0.16
CA GLN A 160 23.27 -14.56 -1.60
C GLN A 160 22.66 -15.67 -2.47
N PRO A 161 22.84 -16.97 -2.16
CA PRO A 161 22.18 -18.04 -2.92
C PRO A 161 20.64 -17.96 -2.85
N CYS A 162 20.10 -17.63 -1.68
CA CYS A 162 18.65 -17.45 -1.48
C CYS A 162 18.13 -16.27 -2.31
N TYR A 163 18.80 -15.12 -2.21
CA TYR A 163 18.47 -13.91 -2.96
C TYR A 163 18.46 -14.14 -4.47
N GLN A 164 19.50 -14.78 -5.00
CA GLN A 164 19.61 -15.10 -6.43
C GLN A 164 18.49 -16.04 -6.92
N GLN A 165 18.10 -17.02 -6.11
CA GLN A 165 16.98 -17.90 -6.45
C GLN A 165 15.64 -17.16 -6.46
N LEU A 166 15.37 -16.33 -5.45
CA LEU A 166 14.14 -15.54 -5.38
C LEU A 166 14.05 -14.54 -6.53
N ALA A 167 15.18 -13.89 -6.88
CA ALA A 167 15.29 -13.05 -8.05
C ALA A 167 14.95 -13.82 -9.32
N ALA A 168 15.59 -14.96 -9.56
CA ALA A 168 15.38 -15.77 -10.76
C ALA A 168 13.92 -16.24 -10.91
N GLN A 169 13.26 -16.55 -9.79
CA GLN A 169 11.82 -16.89 -9.78
C GLN A 169 10.95 -15.71 -10.14
N TRP A 170 11.20 -14.54 -9.55
CA TRP A 170 10.42 -13.36 -9.87
C TRP A 170 10.58 -12.99 -11.34
N HIS A 171 11.80 -13.01 -11.88
CA HIS A 171 12.03 -12.73 -13.30
C HIS A 171 11.36 -13.76 -14.21
N TRP A 172 11.39 -15.05 -13.84
CA TRP A 172 10.67 -16.07 -14.59
C TRP A 172 9.15 -15.86 -14.54
N LEU A 173 8.61 -15.45 -13.40
CA LEU A 173 7.17 -15.36 -13.19
C LEU A 173 6.53 -14.06 -13.71
N CYS A 174 7.23 -12.94 -13.52
CA CYS A 174 6.71 -11.58 -13.58
C CYS A 174 7.38 -10.69 -14.64
N ASP A 175 8.50 -11.12 -15.25
CA ASP A 175 9.17 -10.33 -16.28
C ASP A 175 8.67 -10.70 -17.69
N ASP A 176 8.61 -9.71 -18.59
CA ASP A 176 7.99 -9.79 -19.92
C ASP A 176 8.83 -10.58 -20.95
N GLY A 177 9.85 -11.30 -20.49
CA GLY A 177 10.64 -12.21 -21.33
C GLY A 177 11.52 -11.52 -22.39
N GLY A 178 11.86 -10.24 -22.22
CA GLY A 178 12.86 -9.57 -23.06
C GLY A 178 14.18 -10.34 -23.05
N GLU A 179 14.82 -10.49 -24.23
CA GLU A 179 16.04 -11.29 -24.49
C GLU A 179 17.25 -10.97 -23.58
N GLN A 180 17.18 -9.92 -22.75
CA GLN A 180 18.26 -9.44 -21.90
C GLN A 180 18.12 -9.84 -20.41
N SER A 181 16.99 -10.39 -19.97
CA SER A 181 16.66 -10.48 -18.53
C SER A 181 16.67 -11.91 -17.93
N ALA A 182 16.92 -12.94 -18.74
CA ALA A 182 17.07 -14.29 -18.22
C ALA A 182 18.46 -14.46 -17.58
N VAL A 183 18.56 -14.38 -16.25
CA VAL A 183 19.71 -14.95 -15.54
C VAL A 183 19.82 -16.42 -15.99
N PRO A 184 20.92 -16.84 -16.64
CA PRO A 184 21.04 -18.22 -17.09
C PRO A 184 20.87 -19.15 -15.89
N GLN A 185 19.91 -20.09 -15.96
CA GLN A 185 19.62 -21.02 -14.85
C GLN A 185 20.87 -21.77 -14.39
N ASP A 186 21.81 -22.03 -15.30
CA ASP A 186 23.12 -22.65 -15.04
C ASP A 186 24.05 -21.83 -14.12
N ARG A 187 23.74 -20.56 -13.85
CA ARG A 187 24.51 -19.67 -12.95
C ARG A 187 23.86 -19.47 -11.59
N VAL A 188 22.64 -19.97 -11.37
CA VAL A 188 21.93 -19.80 -10.09
C VAL A 188 22.29 -20.96 -9.16
N PRO A 189 22.81 -20.71 -7.94
CA PRO A 189 23.21 -21.77 -7.03
C PRO A 189 22.02 -22.59 -6.56
N ASP A 190 22.23 -23.90 -6.37
CA ASP A 190 21.18 -24.78 -5.84
C ASP A 190 20.84 -24.39 -4.40
N HIS A 191 19.55 -24.19 -4.11
CA HIS A 191 19.06 -23.72 -2.82
C HIS A 191 17.58 -24.11 -2.63
N PRO A 192 17.12 -24.40 -1.40
CA PRO A 192 15.74 -24.86 -1.14
C PRO A 192 14.63 -23.92 -1.63
N ASN A 193 14.89 -22.62 -1.71
CA ASN A 193 13.94 -21.68 -2.28
C ASN A 193 13.88 -21.71 -3.80
N GLY A 194 14.65 -22.53 -4.52
CA GLY A 194 14.56 -22.73 -5.98
C GLY A 194 13.76 -23.99 -6.32
N TRP A 195 13.08 -24.00 -7.47
CA TRP A 195 12.37 -25.19 -7.97
C TRP A 195 12.45 -25.34 -9.51
N PRO A 196 13.65 -25.56 -10.06
CA PRO A 196 13.88 -25.61 -11.51
C PRO A 196 13.10 -26.73 -12.22
N GLU A 197 12.83 -27.86 -11.54
CA GLU A 197 12.04 -28.96 -12.09
C GLU A 197 10.61 -28.53 -12.41
N LEU A 198 10.00 -27.72 -11.54
CA LEU A 198 8.66 -27.21 -11.74
C LEU A 198 8.60 -26.16 -12.85
N MET A 199 9.59 -25.26 -12.90
CA MET A 199 9.72 -24.27 -13.98
C MET A 199 9.88 -24.96 -15.33
N THR A 200 10.75 -25.98 -15.41
CA THR A 200 10.96 -26.78 -16.62
C THR A 200 9.69 -27.52 -17.04
N LEU A 201 8.93 -28.07 -16.08
CA LEU A 201 7.66 -28.74 -16.35
C LEU A 201 6.63 -27.79 -16.97
N ALA A 202 6.55 -26.55 -16.47
CA ALA A 202 5.65 -25.53 -17.01
C ALA A 202 6.06 -25.09 -18.43
N GLU A 203 7.36 -24.97 -18.71
CA GLU A 203 7.85 -24.52 -20.03
C GLU A 203 7.84 -25.60 -21.11
N ARG A 204 8.32 -26.81 -20.79
CA ARG A 204 8.57 -27.86 -21.81
C ARG A 204 7.39 -28.78 -22.01
N GLY A 205 6.39 -28.73 -21.15
CA GLY A 205 5.32 -29.72 -21.21
C GLY A 205 5.80 -31.12 -20.82
N GLY A 206 4.99 -32.12 -21.13
CA GLY A 206 5.29 -33.52 -20.83
C GLY A 206 4.10 -34.42 -21.16
N SER A 207 4.37 -35.67 -21.51
CA SER A 207 3.35 -36.64 -21.92
C SER A 207 2.67 -37.37 -20.76
N ALA A 208 3.24 -37.31 -19.56
CA ALA A 208 2.65 -37.91 -18.37
C ALA A 208 1.45 -37.08 -17.87
N PRO A 209 0.45 -37.72 -17.21
CA PRO A 209 -0.62 -37.03 -16.52
C PRO A 209 -0.09 -35.91 -15.61
N LEU A 210 -0.79 -34.78 -15.56
CA LEU A 210 -0.30 -33.59 -14.87
C LEU A 210 0.00 -33.85 -13.39
N ALA A 211 -0.89 -34.55 -12.67
CA ALA A 211 -0.70 -34.90 -11.27
C ALA A 211 0.59 -35.72 -11.03
N GLU A 212 0.85 -36.72 -11.88
CA GLU A 212 2.06 -37.55 -11.79
C GLU A 212 3.33 -36.74 -12.05
N ALA A 213 3.29 -35.86 -13.05
CA ALA A 213 4.41 -35.00 -13.38
C ALA A 213 4.73 -33.99 -12.24
N LEU A 214 3.69 -33.40 -11.64
CA LEU A 214 3.82 -32.49 -10.49
C LEU A 214 4.39 -33.19 -9.25
N MET A 215 3.96 -34.43 -8.97
CA MET A 215 4.51 -35.23 -7.88
C MET A 215 5.96 -35.68 -8.15
N SER A 216 6.30 -35.96 -9.41
CA SER A 216 7.69 -36.26 -9.80
C SER A 216 8.59 -35.05 -9.58
N ALA A 217 8.16 -33.85 -9.97
CA ALA A 217 8.89 -32.61 -9.74
C ALA A 217 9.14 -32.34 -8.24
N LEU A 218 8.13 -32.58 -7.38
CA LEU A 218 8.31 -32.49 -5.93
C LEU A 218 9.28 -33.55 -5.40
N SER A 219 9.17 -34.79 -5.87
CA SER A 219 10.03 -35.89 -5.42
C SER A 219 11.50 -35.64 -5.78
N GLN A 220 11.76 -35.11 -6.98
CA GLN A 220 13.10 -34.74 -7.42
C GLN A 220 13.68 -33.63 -6.55
N TRP A 221 12.91 -32.57 -6.30
CA TRP A 221 13.32 -31.49 -5.39
C TRP A 221 13.58 -31.99 -3.96
N GLN A 222 12.68 -32.82 -3.40
CA GLN A 222 12.84 -33.38 -2.05
C GLN A 222 14.03 -34.32 -1.92
N SER A 223 14.48 -34.95 -3.01
CA SER A 223 15.68 -35.78 -2.99
C SER A 223 16.96 -34.97 -2.76
N ARG A 224 16.95 -33.68 -3.13
CA ARG A 224 18.06 -32.73 -2.99
C ARG A 224 18.01 -31.96 -1.67
N HIS A 225 16.80 -31.59 -1.21
CA HIS A 225 16.64 -30.67 -0.07
C HIS A 225 16.05 -31.30 1.20
N GLY A 226 15.52 -32.53 1.12
CA GLY A 226 15.06 -33.29 2.28
C GLY A 226 13.64 -33.81 2.11
N LYS A 227 13.43 -35.06 2.53
CA LYS A 227 12.13 -35.74 2.45
C LYS A 227 11.10 -35.03 3.34
N GLY A 228 9.92 -34.74 2.78
CA GLY A 228 8.82 -34.08 3.49
C GLY A 228 8.98 -32.57 3.65
N GLN A 229 9.99 -31.97 3.05
CA GLN A 229 10.10 -30.51 2.93
C GLN A 229 9.38 -30.00 1.68
N TYR A 230 9.11 -28.69 1.67
CA TYR A 230 8.51 -27.98 0.55
C TYR A 230 9.21 -26.62 0.41
N PRO A 231 9.32 -26.05 -0.80
CA PRO A 231 9.82 -24.68 -0.95
C PRO A 231 8.91 -23.66 -0.26
N HIS A 232 9.49 -22.62 0.31
CA HIS A 232 8.80 -21.53 1.01
C HIS A 232 8.62 -20.29 0.13
N ASN A 233 8.20 -20.50 -1.12
CA ASN A 233 8.10 -19.45 -2.13
C ASN A 233 6.74 -19.52 -2.85
N PHE A 234 6.52 -18.57 -3.77
CA PHE A 234 5.31 -18.53 -4.58
C PHE A 234 5.14 -19.75 -5.50
N MET A 235 6.24 -20.39 -5.92
CA MET A 235 6.20 -21.57 -6.80
C MET A 235 5.40 -22.73 -6.20
N THR A 236 5.44 -22.93 -4.88
CA THR A 236 4.64 -23.96 -4.21
C THR A 236 3.14 -23.66 -4.26
N LEU A 237 2.73 -22.38 -4.26
CA LEU A 237 1.33 -21.98 -4.45
C LEU A 237 0.85 -22.26 -5.88
N LEU A 238 1.71 -22.04 -6.88
CA LEU A 238 1.44 -22.43 -8.29
C LEU A 238 1.29 -23.94 -8.41
N TRP A 239 2.26 -24.69 -7.88
CA TRP A 239 2.23 -26.16 -7.87
C TRP A 239 0.95 -26.70 -7.25
N LEU A 240 0.54 -26.16 -6.10
CA LEU A 240 -0.67 -26.60 -5.41
C LEU A 240 -1.93 -26.27 -6.23
N GLY A 241 -1.99 -25.11 -6.87
CA GLY A 241 -3.10 -24.73 -7.74
C GLY A 241 -3.21 -25.60 -9.00
N TRP A 242 -2.09 -25.96 -9.64
CA TRP A 242 -2.09 -26.91 -10.76
C TRP A 242 -2.46 -28.33 -10.32
N LEU A 243 -1.93 -28.77 -9.17
CA LEU A 243 -2.27 -30.08 -8.60
C LEU A 243 -3.76 -30.16 -8.29
N GLN A 244 -4.37 -29.08 -7.82
CA GLN A 244 -5.80 -29.00 -7.54
C GLN A 244 -6.66 -29.20 -8.79
N GLN A 245 -6.21 -28.74 -9.96
CA GLN A 245 -6.93 -28.97 -11.21
C GLN A 245 -6.74 -30.41 -11.71
N ALA A 246 -5.59 -31.02 -11.43
CA ALA A 246 -5.30 -32.38 -11.88
C ALA A 246 -5.88 -33.47 -10.97
N ASP A 247 -5.82 -33.26 -9.66
CA ASP A 247 -6.27 -34.19 -8.62
C ASP A 247 -6.59 -33.42 -7.31
N PRO A 248 -7.87 -33.06 -7.09
CA PRO A 248 -8.34 -32.34 -5.90
C PRO A 248 -8.05 -33.03 -4.57
N GLU A 249 -8.13 -34.37 -4.52
CA GLU A 249 -7.94 -35.14 -3.29
C GLU A 249 -6.47 -35.13 -2.89
N LEU A 250 -5.60 -35.39 -3.87
CA LEU A 250 -4.16 -35.32 -3.69
C LEU A 250 -3.72 -33.91 -3.31
N ALA A 251 -4.22 -32.87 -3.97
CA ALA A 251 -3.94 -31.48 -3.62
C ALA A 251 -4.31 -31.15 -2.16
N SER A 252 -5.50 -31.55 -1.73
CA SER A 252 -5.95 -31.37 -0.34
C SER A 252 -5.03 -32.07 0.68
N SER A 253 -4.57 -33.28 0.34
CA SER A 253 -3.64 -34.04 1.18
C SER A 253 -2.26 -33.37 1.27
N GLN A 254 -1.71 -32.95 0.13
CA GLN A 254 -0.40 -32.30 0.04
C GLN A 254 -0.39 -30.93 0.73
N ARG A 255 -1.46 -30.14 0.58
CA ARG A 255 -1.62 -28.89 1.32
C ARG A 255 -1.49 -29.09 2.82
N LYS A 256 -2.18 -30.09 3.39
CA LYS A 256 -2.12 -30.36 4.84
C LYS A 256 -0.72 -30.75 5.29
N LEU A 257 0.04 -31.46 4.45
CA LEU A 257 1.43 -31.82 4.73
C LEU A 257 2.33 -30.58 4.67
N TRP A 258 2.17 -29.74 3.65
CA TRP A 258 2.91 -28.49 3.52
C TRP A 258 2.61 -27.52 4.65
N GLN A 259 1.34 -27.32 4.99
CA GLN A 259 0.93 -26.45 6.10
C GLN A 259 1.57 -26.89 7.43
N ARG A 260 1.75 -28.19 7.65
CA ARG A 260 2.43 -28.75 8.82
C ARG A 260 3.96 -28.62 8.76
N SER A 261 4.55 -28.55 7.57
CA SER A 261 6.00 -28.35 7.41
C SER A 261 6.41 -26.90 7.63
N LEU A 262 5.50 -25.96 7.46
CA LEU A 262 5.74 -24.54 7.70
C LEU A 262 5.88 -24.24 9.20
N GLY A 263 6.98 -23.58 9.56
CA GLY A 263 7.18 -23.05 10.91
C GLY A 263 6.40 -21.75 11.17
N GLN A 264 6.48 -21.25 12.40
CA GLN A 264 5.85 -19.98 12.82
C GLN A 264 6.47 -18.72 12.18
N GLN A 265 7.60 -18.87 11.49
CA GLN A 265 8.33 -17.78 10.85
C GLN A 265 7.83 -17.45 9.43
N GLN A 266 6.82 -18.17 8.92
CA GLN A 266 6.23 -17.95 7.59
C GLN A 266 4.75 -17.57 7.68
N PRO A 267 4.39 -16.47 8.38
CA PRO A 267 3.00 -16.15 8.64
C PRO A 267 2.21 -15.78 7.38
N LEU A 268 2.84 -15.09 6.42
CA LEU A 268 2.19 -14.77 5.14
C LEU A 268 1.81 -16.05 4.39
N LEU A 269 2.73 -16.99 4.25
CA LEU A 269 2.47 -18.23 3.53
C LEU A 269 1.40 -19.09 4.22
N GLN A 270 1.40 -19.14 5.55
CA GLN A 270 0.32 -19.77 6.33
C GLN A 270 -1.04 -19.11 6.04
N ASP A 271 -1.08 -17.78 6.02
CA ASP A 271 -2.29 -17.01 5.69
C ASP A 271 -2.77 -17.27 4.26
N LEU A 272 -1.87 -17.32 3.27
CA LEU A 272 -2.22 -17.61 1.87
C LEU A 272 -2.72 -19.04 1.67
N ILE A 273 -2.14 -20.02 2.38
CA ILE A 273 -2.65 -21.40 2.37
C ILE A 273 -4.04 -21.47 2.99
N ALA A 274 -4.30 -20.69 4.04
CA ALA A 274 -5.63 -20.58 4.64
C ALA A 274 -6.63 -19.87 3.71
N GLN A 275 -6.21 -18.83 2.98
CA GLN A 275 -7.02 -18.19 1.95
C GLN A 275 -7.37 -19.17 0.82
N TRP A 276 -6.38 -19.90 0.30
CA TRP A 276 -6.61 -20.98 -0.66
C TRP A 276 -7.55 -22.06 -0.11
N ALA A 277 -7.45 -22.35 1.20
CA ALA A 277 -8.32 -23.29 1.90
C ALA A 277 -9.78 -22.80 2.02
N GLY A 278 -10.04 -21.56 1.62
CA GLY A 278 -11.30 -20.87 1.83
C GLY A 278 -11.40 -20.25 3.22
N ASP A 279 -10.67 -20.74 4.22
CA ASP A 279 -10.84 -20.42 5.65
C ASP A 279 -10.98 -18.91 5.97
N ARG A 280 -10.30 -18.02 5.22
CA ARG A 280 -10.53 -16.56 5.21
C ARG A 280 -11.70 -16.14 4.29
N HIS A 281 -12.90 -16.65 4.55
CA HIS A 281 -14.11 -16.35 3.76
C HIS A 281 -14.61 -14.88 3.88
N GLY A 282 -13.97 -14.03 4.68
CA GLY A 282 -14.29 -12.61 4.84
C GLY A 282 -13.51 -11.65 3.92
N GLN A 283 -12.45 -12.14 3.25
CA GLN A 283 -11.64 -11.37 2.29
C GLN A 283 -11.81 -11.81 0.83
N ALA A 284 -12.61 -12.86 0.56
CA ALA A 284 -13.13 -13.15 -0.79
C ALA A 284 -14.13 -12.08 -1.31
N VAL A 285 -14.22 -10.95 -0.61
CA VAL A 285 -14.77 -9.68 -1.10
C VAL A 285 -13.70 -9.07 -2.00
N GLY A 286 -13.64 -9.54 -3.24
CA GLY A 286 -12.64 -9.04 -4.16
C GLY A 286 -12.64 -9.74 -5.50
N LEU A 287 -12.62 -11.08 -5.59
CA LEU A 287 -12.39 -11.78 -6.86
C LEU A 287 -13.18 -11.22 -8.06
N PHE A 288 -14.48 -10.96 -7.91
CA PHE A 288 -15.31 -10.42 -8.99
C PHE A 288 -15.16 -8.90 -9.19
N ASP A 289 -14.81 -8.14 -8.16
CA ASP A 289 -14.48 -6.71 -8.27
C ASP A 289 -13.08 -6.53 -8.89
N THR A 290 -12.15 -7.40 -8.54
CA THR A 290 -10.82 -7.57 -9.11
C THR A 290 -10.90 -7.95 -10.59
N LEU A 291 -11.73 -8.92 -10.98
CA LEU A 291 -11.91 -9.31 -12.40
C LEU A 291 -12.52 -8.21 -13.29
N GLN A 292 -13.08 -7.15 -12.69
CA GLN A 292 -13.56 -5.96 -13.43
C GLN A 292 -12.47 -4.90 -13.63
N LEU A 293 -11.31 -5.07 -12.99
CA LEU A 293 -10.18 -4.16 -13.17
C LEU A 293 -9.52 -4.37 -14.54
N PRO A 294 -8.96 -3.30 -15.14
CA PRO A 294 -8.02 -3.44 -16.25
C PRO A 294 -6.90 -4.42 -15.90
N ALA A 295 -6.36 -5.10 -16.91
CA ALA A 295 -5.31 -6.11 -16.71
C ALA A 295 -4.06 -5.57 -15.98
N ASP A 296 -3.83 -4.27 -16.12
CA ASP A 296 -2.70 -3.50 -15.58
C ASP A 296 -2.84 -3.20 -14.08
N GLU A 297 -4.03 -3.44 -13.52
CA GLU A 297 -4.40 -3.12 -12.14
C GLU A 297 -4.67 -4.37 -11.28
N LEU A 298 -4.48 -5.55 -11.89
CA LEU A 298 -4.69 -6.83 -11.24
C LEU A 298 -3.47 -7.24 -10.42
N HIS A 299 -3.68 -7.51 -9.12
CA HIS A 299 -2.70 -8.26 -8.33
C HIS A 299 -2.79 -9.75 -8.68
N TRP A 300 -2.05 -10.14 -9.72
CA TRP A 300 -2.17 -11.45 -10.36
C TRP A 300 -1.94 -12.63 -9.40
N GLY A 301 -1.10 -12.49 -8.39
CA GLY A 301 -0.86 -13.58 -7.44
C GLY A 301 -2.00 -13.77 -6.43
N TYR A 302 -2.67 -12.69 -6.01
CA TYR A 302 -3.91 -12.83 -5.23
C TYR A 302 -5.05 -13.39 -6.08
N LEU A 303 -5.16 -12.95 -7.34
CA LEU A 303 -6.11 -13.51 -8.29
C LEU A 303 -5.89 -15.03 -8.46
N TRP A 304 -4.64 -15.48 -8.59
CA TRP A 304 -4.31 -16.91 -8.65
C TRP A 304 -4.87 -17.69 -7.45
N LEU A 305 -4.70 -17.17 -6.23
CA LEU A 305 -5.17 -17.81 -5.00
C LEU A 305 -6.70 -17.89 -4.95
N ASP A 306 -7.38 -16.81 -5.31
CA ASP A 306 -8.84 -16.75 -5.32
C ASP A 306 -9.45 -17.66 -6.38
N LEU A 307 -8.84 -17.72 -7.58
CA LEU A 307 -9.24 -18.66 -8.63
C LEU A 307 -9.02 -20.12 -8.19
N CYS A 308 -7.91 -20.41 -7.51
CA CYS A 308 -7.67 -21.73 -6.96
C CYS A 308 -8.69 -22.11 -5.89
N ALA A 309 -9.04 -21.18 -5.00
CA ALA A 309 -10.06 -21.39 -3.97
C ALA A 309 -11.43 -21.67 -4.62
N LEU A 310 -11.78 -20.92 -5.68
CA LEU A 310 -13.00 -21.14 -6.46
C LEU A 310 -13.00 -22.51 -7.15
N ALA A 311 -11.89 -22.90 -7.77
CA ALA A 311 -11.77 -24.15 -8.52
C ALA A 311 -11.99 -25.41 -7.67
N ARG A 312 -11.79 -25.33 -6.35
CA ARG A 312 -12.04 -26.45 -5.42
C ARG A 312 -13.51 -26.86 -5.34
N HIS A 313 -14.42 -25.99 -5.72
CA HIS A 313 -15.84 -26.32 -5.76
C HIS A 313 -16.19 -27.20 -6.99
N GLY A 314 -15.30 -27.32 -7.96
CA GLY A 314 -15.53 -28.04 -9.22
C GLY A 314 -16.25 -27.17 -10.25
N GLY A 315 -16.04 -27.48 -11.53
CA GLY A 315 -16.52 -26.67 -12.67
C GLY A 315 -18.04 -26.52 -12.74
N GLN A 316 -18.79 -27.47 -12.19
CA GLN A 316 -20.27 -27.49 -12.21
C GLN A 316 -20.90 -26.83 -10.99
N SER A 317 -20.09 -26.33 -10.06
CA SER A 317 -20.60 -25.74 -8.84
C SER A 317 -21.35 -24.43 -9.11
N PRO A 318 -22.42 -24.13 -8.36
CA PRO A 318 -23.11 -22.84 -8.41
C PRO A 318 -22.16 -21.63 -8.28
N GLN A 319 -21.04 -21.83 -7.59
CA GLN A 319 -19.95 -20.90 -7.38
C GLN A 319 -19.22 -20.56 -8.70
N VAL A 320 -18.86 -21.57 -9.48
CA VAL A 320 -18.21 -21.42 -10.80
C VAL A 320 -19.23 -20.97 -11.85
N ALA A 321 -20.48 -21.43 -11.77
CA ALA A 321 -21.57 -21.03 -12.66
C ALA A 321 -21.80 -19.51 -12.70
N ILE A 322 -21.39 -18.78 -11.66
CA ILE A 322 -21.46 -17.31 -11.64
C ILE A 322 -20.47 -16.68 -12.63
N LEU A 323 -19.29 -17.26 -12.86
CA LEU A 323 -18.31 -16.73 -13.83
C LEU A 323 -18.90 -16.63 -15.23
N HIS A 324 -19.75 -17.59 -15.64
CA HIS A 324 -20.43 -17.58 -16.95
C HIS A 324 -21.41 -16.42 -17.15
N LYS A 325 -21.74 -15.65 -16.11
CA LYS A 325 -22.61 -14.47 -16.20
C LYS A 325 -21.85 -13.19 -16.55
N TRP A 326 -20.52 -13.25 -16.63
CA TRP A 326 -19.65 -12.10 -16.83
C TRP A 326 -18.96 -12.19 -18.19
N ASP A 327 -18.81 -11.04 -18.83
CA ASP A 327 -18.01 -10.91 -20.04
C ASP A 327 -16.53 -10.82 -19.65
N LEU A 328 -15.77 -11.87 -19.96
CA LEU A 328 -14.33 -11.97 -19.70
C LEU A 328 -13.53 -12.01 -21.00
N ASP A 329 -14.16 -11.72 -22.15
CA ASP A 329 -13.53 -11.85 -23.46
C ASP A 329 -12.35 -10.89 -23.62
N GLU A 330 -12.44 -9.68 -23.05
CA GLU A 330 -11.35 -8.71 -23.05
C GLU A 330 -10.15 -9.22 -22.24
N LEU A 331 -10.38 -9.65 -20.99
CA LEU A 331 -9.33 -10.18 -20.10
C LEU A 331 -8.66 -11.44 -20.68
N LEU A 332 -9.42 -12.31 -21.32
CA LEU A 332 -8.93 -13.55 -21.94
C LEU A 332 -8.35 -13.34 -23.36
N GLY A 333 -8.67 -12.23 -24.00
CA GLY A 333 -8.22 -11.85 -25.33
C GLY A 333 -6.85 -11.17 -25.34
N VAL A 334 -6.48 -10.49 -24.26
CA VAL A 334 -5.18 -9.81 -24.11
C VAL A 334 -4.04 -10.82 -24.00
N ALA A 335 -2.96 -10.60 -24.76
CA ALA A 335 -1.74 -11.38 -24.65
C ALA A 335 -1.12 -11.21 -23.25
N PRO A 336 -0.72 -12.30 -22.57
CA PRO A 336 -0.14 -12.21 -21.24
C PRO A 336 1.20 -11.49 -21.31
N ARG A 337 1.38 -10.49 -20.43
CA ARG A 337 2.65 -9.75 -20.31
C ARG A 337 3.72 -10.62 -19.68
N HIS A 338 3.37 -11.26 -18.57
CA HIS A 338 4.21 -12.20 -17.83
C HIS A 338 3.53 -13.55 -17.62
N ARG A 339 4.28 -14.55 -17.15
CA ARG A 339 3.80 -15.94 -17.02
C ARG A 339 2.64 -16.08 -16.02
N LEU A 340 2.68 -15.37 -14.89
CA LEU A 340 1.61 -15.42 -13.89
C LEU A 340 0.24 -14.99 -14.44
N MET A 341 0.21 -13.93 -15.25
CA MET A 341 -1.00 -13.49 -15.96
C MET A 341 -1.50 -14.60 -16.88
N GLY A 342 -0.59 -15.24 -17.63
CA GLY A 342 -0.90 -16.39 -18.47
C GLY A 342 -1.54 -17.54 -17.69
N PHE A 343 -0.96 -17.91 -16.54
CA PHE A 343 -1.50 -18.98 -15.68
C PHE A 343 -2.89 -18.64 -15.11
N CYS A 344 -3.12 -17.39 -14.70
CA CYS A 344 -4.44 -16.96 -14.23
C CYS A 344 -5.49 -17.01 -15.35
N GLN A 345 -5.14 -16.53 -16.55
CA GLN A 345 -6.01 -16.61 -17.72
C GLN A 345 -6.34 -18.06 -18.09
N ASP A 346 -5.37 -18.98 -18.01
CA ASP A 346 -5.62 -20.39 -18.32
C ASP A 346 -6.45 -21.11 -17.26
N LEU A 347 -6.27 -20.78 -15.98
CA LEU A 347 -7.16 -21.29 -14.94
C LEU A 347 -8.58 -20.77 -15.12
N LEU A 348 -8.76 -19.48 -15.48
CA LEU A 348 -10.06 -18.92 -15.86
C LEU A 348 -10.67 -19.64 -17.06
N ARG A 349 -9.89 -19.92 -18.12
CA ARG A 349 -10.36 -20.69 -19.29
C ARG A 349 -10.88 -22.06 -18.85
N GLN A 350 -10.12 -22.79 -18.04
CA GLN A 350 -10.52 -24.09 -17.52
C GLN A 350 -11.83 -24.02 -16.71
N LEU A 351 -11.97 -23.02 -15.83
CA LEU A 351 -13.20 -22.79 -15.06
C LEU A 351 -14.41 -22.44 -15.92
N LEU A 352 -14.20 -21.86 -17.10
CA LEU A 352 -15.24 -21.54 -18.07
C LEU A 352 -15.48 -22.68 -19.09
N GLY A 353 -14.84 -23.84 -18.93
CA GLY A 353 -14.92 -24.96 -19.87
C GLY A 353 -14.19 -24.73 -21.20
N GLN A 354 -13.32 -23.72 -21.27
CA GLN A 354 -12.44 -23.45 -22.40
C GLN A 354 -11.08 -24.15 -22.21
N ALA A 355 -10.44 -24.54 -23.32
CA ALA A 355 -9.10 -25.12 -23.24
C ALA A 355 -8.06 -24.07 -22.82
N ALA A 356 -7.20 -24.44 -21.86
CA ALA A 356 -6.00 -23.68 -21.54
C ALA A 356 -5.04 -23.62 -22.75
N ARG A 357 -4.27 -22.53 -22.85
CA ARG A 357 -3.35 -22.27 -23.97
C ARG A 357 -1.90 -22.54 -23.64
N GLN A 358 -1.51 -22.48 -22.37
CA GLN A 358 -0.14 -22.63 -21.91
C GLN A 358 0.01 -23.82 -20.97
N GLY A 359 1.23 -24.35 -20.95
CA GLY A 359 1.63 -25.34 -19.96
C GLY A 359 1.60 -24.77 -18.54
N PRO A 360 1.28 -25.58 -17.52
CA PRO A 360 1.00 -27.01 -17.61
C PRO A 360 -0.50 -27.37 -17.70
N LEU A 361 -1.40 -26.39 -17.70
CA LEU A 361 -2.86 -26.60 -17.68
C LEU A 361 -3.43 -27.03 -19.05
N ASP A 362 -2.72 -26.77 -20.14
CA ASP A 362 -3.03 -27.26 -21.49
C ASP A 362 -3.15 -28.79 -21.59
N ARG A 363 -2.61 -29.53 -20.62
CA ARG A 363 -2.69 -30.99 -20.53
C ARG A 363 -4.01 -31.51 -19.97
N LEU A 364 -4.83 -30.65 -19.37
CA LEU A 364 -6.12 -31.02 -18.82
C LEU A 364 -7.18 -30.93 -19.90
N VAL A 365 -7.98 -31.99 -20.04
CA VAL A 365 -9.16 -31.98 -20.92
C VAL A 365 -10.22 -31.12 -20.23
N PRO A 366 -10.75 -30.07 -20.89
CA PRO A 366 -11.84 -29.29 -20.32
C PRO A 366 -13.04 -30.22 -20.08
N ASP A 367 -13.72 -30.04 -18.97
CA ASP A 367 -14.86 -30.88 -18.60
C ASP A 367 -16.09 -30.49 -19.44
N VAL A 368 -16.20 -31.03 -20.65
CA VAL A 368 -17.24 -30.66 -21.65
C VAL A 368 -18.57 -31.40 -21.42
N GLN A 369 -18.65 -32.34 -20.46
CA GLN A 369 -19.83 -33.22 -20.30
C GLN A 369 -20.48 -33.13 -18.90
N ALA A 370 -21.35 -32.13 -18.70
CA ALA A 370 -22.62 -32.32 -17.98
C ALA A 370 -23.62 -31.20 -18.31
N SER A 371 -24.02 -31.12 -19.58
CA SER A 371 -25.38 -30.67 -19.87
C SER A 371 -26.31 -31.88 -19.67
N GLY A 372 -26.71 -32.14 -18.44
CA GLY A 372 -27.58 -33.27 -18.11
C GLY A 372 -28.36 -32.97 -16.85
N ASP A 373 -29.69 -32.92 -16.99
CA ASP A 373 -30.65 -32.83 -15.90
C ASP A 373 -30.37 -33.92 -14.84
N GLU A 374 -29.95 -33.52 -13.64
CA GLU A 374 -30.11 -34.36 -12.44
C GLU A 374 -30.75 -33.51 -11.34
N ASP A 375 -32.01 -33.84 -11.06
CA ASP A 375 -32.76 -33.42 -9.88
C ASP A 375 -32.21 -34.13 -8.65
N ASP A 376 -31.83 -33.30 -7.69
CA ASP A 376 -31.91 -33.39 -6.23
C ASP A 376 -31.21 -34.50 -5.40
N ASP A 377 -30.73 -33.98 -4.26
CA ASP A 377 -30.46 -34.62 -2.98
C ASP A 377 -29.21 -35.51 -2.84
N ASP A 378 -28.05 -34.88 -2.58
CA ASP A 378 -27.17 -35.40 -1.53
C ASP A 378 -26.47 -34.31 -0.69
N LYS A 379 -26.34 -34.62 0.60
CA LYS A 379 -26.01 -33.68 1.68
C LYS A 379 -24.52 -33.37 1.74
N GLY A 380 -24.22 -32.07 1.82
CA GLY A 380 -23.23 -31.58 2.79
C GLY A 380 -21.98 -30.89 2.25
N ALA A 381 -22.12 -29.65 1.78
CA ALA A 381 -21.14 -28.62 2.06
C ALA A 381 -21.91 -27.39 2.57
N ALA A 382 -21.48 -26.86 3.71
CA ALA A 382 -22.17 -25.82 4.47
C ALA A 382 -22.79 -24.76 3.55
N SER A 383 -24.11 -24.58 3.66
CA SER A 383 -24.87 -23.50 3.02
C SER A 383 -24.18 -22.18 3.32
N ALA A 384 -23.43 -21.72 2.32
CA ALA A 384 -22.42 -20.74 2.57
C ALA A 384 -23.08 -19.36 2.48
N SER A 385 -23.01 -18.58 3.56
CA SER A 385 -23.58 -17.22 3.63
C SER A 385 -23.11 -16.32 2.47
N TRP A 386 -21.98 -16.65 1.83
CA TRP A 386 -21.43 -16.00 0.65
C TRP A 386 -22.16 -16.31 -0.66
N LEU A 387 -22.83 -17.46 -0.80
CA LEU A 387 -23.69 -17.75 -1.97
C LEU A 387 -24.91 -16.81 -1.99
N ASN A 388 -25.46 -16.47 -0.82
CA ASN A 388 -26.53 -15.48 -0.70
C ASN A 388 -26.03 -14.06 -1.01
N TRP A 389 -24.79 -13.73 -0.63
CA TRP A 389 -24.12 -12.48 -1.00
C TRP A 389 -23.86 -12.39 -2.52
N LEU A 390 -23.36 -13.47 -3.14
CA LEU A 390 -23.15 -13.59 -4.59
C LEU A 390 -24.44 -13.55 -5.41
N GLN A 391 -25.50 -14.23 -4.95
CA GLN A 391 -26.82 -14.12 -5.54
C GLN A 391 -27.41 -12.71 -5.38
N GLY A 392 -27.00 -11.96 -4.34
CA GLY A 392 -27.29 -10.53 -4.18
C GLY A 392 -26.61 -9.64 -5.22
N LEU A 393 -25.37 -9.97 -5.62
CA LEU A 393 -24.62 -9.24 -6.67
C LEU A 393 -25.21 -9.46 -8.07
N GLY A 394 -25.60 -10.70 -8.41
CA GLY A 394 -26.26 -11.00 -9.69
C GLY A 394 -27.65 -10.38 -9.86
N ARG A 395 -28.31 -9.98 -8.76
CA ARG A 395 -29.57 -9.20 -8.79
C ARG A 395 -29.33 -7.71 -9.03
N ALA A 396 -28.13 -7.20 -8.76
CA ALA A 396 -27.74 -5.81 -9.01
C ALA A 396 -27.29 -5.55 -10.46
N SER A 397 -26.90 -6.58 -11.21
CA SER A 397 -26.44 -6.45 -12.61
C SER A 397 -27.58 -6.41 -13.65
N GLY A 398 -28.81 -6.83 -13.30
CA GLY A 398 -29.92 -6.97 -14.24
C GLY A 398 -30.97 -5.84 -14.24
N GLY A 399 -30.91 -4.88 -13.32
CA GLY A 399 -31.84 -3.74 -13.28
C GLY A 399 -31.11 -2.48 -13.70
N ARG A 400 -31.67 -1.71 -14.66
CA ARG A 400 -31.19 -0.37 -15.10
C ARG A 400 -30.38 0.31 -13.99
N LYS A 401 -29.04 0.27 -14.07
CA LYS A 401 -28.17 0.80 -13.02
C LYS A 401 -28.57 2.26 -12.80
N ASN A 402 -29.02 2.60 -11.59
CA ASN A 402 -29.01 3.99 -11.16
C ASN A 402 -27.56 4.46 -11.35
N LYS A 403 -27.34 5.56 -12.09
CA LYS A 403 -25.97 6.08 -12.26
C LYS A 403 -25.43 6.42 -10.88
N GLU A 404 -24.40 5.71 -10.44
CA GLU A 404 -23.66 6.00 -9.21
C GLU A 404 -22.30 6.59 -9.60
N GLN A 405 -21.75 7.47 -8.77
CA GLN A 405 -20.42 8.04 -8.99
C GLN A 405 -19.70 8.24 -7.66
N LEU A 406 -18.36 8.14 -7.67
CA LEU A 406 -17.52 8.54 -6.56
C LEU A 406 -17.26 10.05 -6.62
N VAL A 407 -17.29 10.73 -5.47
CA VAL A 407 -16.83 12.12 -5.33
C VAL A 407 -15.87 12.23 -4.16
N TRP A 408 -14.91 13.13 -4.32
CA TRP A 408 -13.84 13.40 -3.35
C TRP A 408 -14.11 14.72 -2.66
N LEU A 409 -14.18 14.74 -1.33
CA LEU A 409 -14.43 15.94 -0.55
C LEU A 409 -13.19 16.30 0.24
N LEU A 410 -12.67 17.50 0.01
CA LEU A 410 -11.57 18.06 0.80
C LEU A 410 -12.13 19.05 1.82
N HIS A 411 -11.67 18.93 3.07
CA HIS A 411 -12.07 19.78 4.19
C HIS A 411 -11.03 20.88 4.45
N ALA A 412 -11.48 22.04 4.93
CA ALA A 412 -10.62 23.22 5.12
C ALA A 412 -9.91 23.21 6.48
N GLU A 413 -10.47 22.54 7.50
CA GLU A 413 -9.99 22.54 8.89
C GLU A 413 -8.85 21.51 9.13
N GLY A 414 -8.57 20.65 8.15
CA GLY A 414 -7.47 19.71 8.11
C GLY A 414 -7.48 18.99 6.75
N PRO A 415 -6.37 18.42 6.26
CA PRO A 415 -6.29 17.75 4.97
C PRO A 415 -6.99 16.37 5.00
N GLU A 416 -8.18 16.30 5.59
CA GLU A 416 -9.02 15.12 5.54
C GLU A 416 -9.67 15.04 4.17
N LEU A 417 -9.31 13.99 3.43
CA LEU A 417 -9.94 13.64 2.18
C LEU A 417 -11.03 12.60 2.45
N GLU A 418 -12.28 12.97 2.23
CA GLU A 418 -13.45 12.11 2.39
C GLU A 418 -13.94 11.61 1.04
N CYS A 419 -14.35 10.34 0.97
CA CYS A 419 -14.92 9.73 -0.22
C CYS A 419 -16.43 9.51 -0.03
N LYS A 420 -17.25 9.93 -1.01
CA LYS A 420 -18.70 9.66 -1.02
C LYS A 420 -19.16 9.06 -2.33
N ILE A 421 -20.08 8.11 -2.25
CA ILE A 421 -20.79 7.57 -3.42
C ILE A 421 -22.13 8.27 -3.55
N GLN A 422 -22.31 9.01 -4.63
CA GLN A 422 -23.57 9.66 -4.99
C GLN A 422 -24.38 8.76 -5.93
N LYS A 423 -25.71 8.86 -5.84
CA LYS A 423 -26.64 8.19 -6.75
C LYS A 423 -27.45 9.22 -7.50
N GLN A 424 -27.66 9.01 -8.79
CA GLN A 424 -28.53 9.86 -9.58
C GLN A 424 -29.98 9.47 -9.34
N SER A 425 -30.79 10.44 -8.92
CA SER A 425 -32.24 10.26 -8.74
C SER A 425 -32.95 10.11 -10.09
N THR A 426 -34.21 9.67 -10.05
CA THR A 426 -35.08 9.61 -11.24
C THR A 426 -35.34 10.97 -11.88
N LYS A 427 -35.05 12.07 -11.18
CA LYS A 427 -35.13 13.44 -11.68
C LYS A 427 -33.81 13.96 -12.29
N GLY A 428 -32.75 13.15 -12.28
CA GLY A 428 -31.42 13.52 -12.79
C GLY A 428 -30.51 14.22 -11.78
N GLU A 429 -31.02 14.58 -10.59
CA GLU A 429 -30.24 15.20 -9.51
C GLU A 429 -29.42 14.16 -8.74
N TRP A 430 -28.20 14.53 -8.34
CA TRP A 430 -27.32 13.69 -7.50
C TRP A 430 -27.71 13.78 -6.02
N THR A 431 -27.69 12.66 -5.33
CA THR A 431 -27.88 12.64 -3.86
C THR A 431 -26.68 13.21 -3.13
N ALA A 432 -26.85 13.56 -1.84
CA ALA A 432 -25.75 13.99 -0.97
C ALA A 432 -24.64 12.94 -0.79
N GLY A 433 -24.92 11.69 -1.18
CA GLY A 433 -24.01 10.56 -1.17
C GLY A 433 -23.82 9.90 0.19
N ARG A 434 -23.37 8.65 0.18
CA ARG A 434 -22.95 7.92 1.39
C ARG A 434 -21.44 7.98 1.53
N ARG A 435 -20.93 8.21 2.74
CA ARG A 435 -19.50 8.13 3.04
C ARG A 435 -19.02 6.69 2.86
N VAL A 436 -17.85 6.53 2.25
CA VAL A 436 -17.15 5.25 2.11
C VAL A 436 -15.72 5.38 2.59
N ASP A 437 -15.18 4.28 3.08
CA ASP A 437 -13.79 4.20 3.51
C ASP A 437 -12.88 4.17 2.26
N PRO A 438 -11.93 5.11 2.12
CA PRO A 438 -10.98 5.13 1.00
C PRO A 438 -10.21 3.81 0.84
N GLY A 439 -9.89 3.12 1.95
CA GLY A 439 -9.19 1.82 1.92
C GLY A 439 -10.03 0.67 1.37
N LEU A 440 -11.35 0.87 1.22
CA LEU A 440 -12.27 -0.10 0.62
C LEU A 440 -12.60 0.23 -0.83
N LEU A 441 -12.10 1.34 -1.40
CA LEU A 441 -12.43 1.75 -2.77
C LEU A 441 -11.93 0.73 -3.80
N SER A 442 -10.68 0.31 -3.68
CA SER A 442 -10.05 -0.65 -4.60
C SER A 442 -10.62 -2.08 -4.50
N THR A 443 -11.35 -2.39 -3.43
CA THR A 443 -11.86 -3.75 -3.17
C THR A 443 -13.37 -3.85 -3.29
N GLN A 444 -14.13 -2.93 -2.67
CA GLN A 444 -15.61 -3.01 -2.60
C GLN A 444 -16.32 -2.09 -3.59
N TYR A 445 -15.62 -1.11 -4.15
CA TYR A 445 -16.22 -0.07 -5.00
C TYR A 445 -15.47 0.12 -6.32
N ALA A 446 -14.57 -0.80 -6.67
CA ALA A 446 -13.74 -0.74 -7.87
C ALA A 446 -14.54 -0.48 -9.15
N ALA A 447 -15.71 -1.10 -9.28
CA ALA A 447 -16.61 -0.94 -10.43
C ALA A 447 -17.20 0.47 -10.62
N LEU A 448 -17.00 1.38 -9.65
CA LEU A 448 -17.44 2.78 -9.70
C LEU A 448 -16.32 3.76 -10.04
N LEU A 449 -15.07 3.28 -10.04
CA LEU A 449 -13.88 4.10 -10.24
C LEU A 449 -13.54 4.21 -11.72
N ASP A 450 -13.18 5.41 -12.16
CA ASP A 450 -12.56 5.62 -13.47
C ASP A 450 -11.04 5.83 -13.34
N GLU A 451 -10.38 6.09 -14.47
CA GLU A 451 -8.91 6.22 -14.55
C GLU A 451 -8.36 7.31 -13.60
N GLU A 452 -9.09 8.41 -13.44
CA GLU A 452 -8.70 9.52 -12.56
C GLU A 452 -8.90 9.17 -11.08
N ASP A 453 -9.98 8.46 -10.73
CA ASP A 453 -10.16 7.93 -9.37
C ASP A 453 -9.06 6.92 -9.03
N TRP A 454 -8.68 6.06 -9.98
CA TRP A 454 -7.61 5.08 -9.79
C TRP A 454 -6.25 5.73 -9.60
N ALA A 455 -5.94 6.79 -10.34
CA ALA A 455 -4.72 7.56 -10.14
C ALA A 455 -4.61 8.12 -8.70
N LEU A 456 -5.74 8.54 -8.11
CA LEU A 456 -5.78 8.92 -6.68
C LEU A 456 -5.63 7.71 -5.75
N VAL A 457 -6.41 6.65 -5.97
CA VAL A 457 -6.44 5.47 -5.08
C VAL A 457 -5.07 4.81 -4.94
N ARG A 458 -4.26 4.78 -6.00
CA ARG A 458 -2.89 4.24 -5.97
C ARG A 458 -1.93 5.03 -5.06
N LEU A 459 -2.20 6.31 -4.86
CA LEU A 459 -1.40 7.21 -4.03
C LEU A 459 -1.96 7.36 -2.61
N LEU A 460 -3.14 6.80 -2.33
CA LEU A 460 -3.76 6.93 -1.02
C LEU A 460 -3.01 6.12 0.04
N PRO A 461 -2.63 6.75 1.16
CA PRO A 461 -2.10 6.02 2.29
C PRO A 461 -3.22 5.24 2.98
N ARG A 462 -2.88 4.09 3.58
CA ARG A 462 -3.83 3.35 4.44
C ARG A 462 -4.29 4.18 5.65
N ASN A 463 -3.46 5.13 6.10
CA ASN A 463 -3.81 6.10 7.13
C ASN A 463 -4.01 7.49 6.52
N MET A 464 -5.26 7.96 6.50
CA MET A 464 -5.69 9.21 5.89
C MET A 464 -5.40 10.47 6.73
N SER A 465 -4.67 10.36 7.85
CA SER A 465 -4.35 11.51 8.71
C SER A 465 -3.43 12.53 8.04
N ARG A 466 -2.62 12.09 7.06
CA ARG A 466 -1.77 12.95 6.23
C ARG A 466 -1.75 12.44 4.80
N LEU A 467 -2.00 13.33 3.84
CA LEU A 467 -1.94 13.00 2.43
C LEU A 467 -0.49 13.14 1.91
N PRO A 468 0.02 12.21 1.09
CA PRO A 468 1.35 12.29 0.48
C PRO A 468 1.49 13.51 -0.42
N ASP A 469 2.71 14.05 -0.52
CA ASP A 469 2.95 15.25 -1.33
C ASP A 469 2.65 15.02 -2.82
N GLU A 470 2.88 13.80 -3.30
CA GLU A 470 2.61 13.33 -4.67
C GLU A 470 1.11 13.22 -5.01
N LEU A 471 0.25 13.10 -4.00
CA LEU A 471 -1.19 13.00 -4.20
C LEU A 471 -1.81 14.35 -4.59
N TRP A 472 -1.24 15.46 -4.09
CA TRP A 472 -1.81 16.78 -4.27
C TRP A 472 -1.92 17.25 -5.72
N PRO A 473 -0.92 17.06 -6.60
CA PRO A 473 -1.06 17.41 -8.01
C PRO A 473 -2.15 16.62 -8.72
N VAL A 474 -2.31 15.33 -8.40
CA VAL A 474 -3.36 14.48 -8.96
C VAL A 474 -4.73 14.93 -8.47
N LEU A 475 -4.85 15.21 -7.16
CA LEU A 475 -6.08 15.68 -6.55
C LEU A 475 -6.53 17.04 -7.12
N ALA A 476 -5.59 17.95 -7.35
CA ALA A 476 -5.86 19.27 -7.90
C ALA A 476 -6.45 19.23 -9.32
N GLN A 477 -6.14 18.18 -10.09
CA GLN A 477 -6.63 17.99 -11.46
C GLN A 477 -7.93 17.18 -11.51
N HIS A 478 -8.33 16.55 -10.39
CA HIS A 478 -9.44 15.62 -10.36
C HIS A 478 -10.80 16.31 -10.59
N PRO A 479 -11.60 15.91 -11.60
CA PRO A 479 -12.80 16.65 -11.99
C PRO A 479 -13.95 16.53 -10.99
N ARG A 480 -13.93 15.49 -10.14
CA ARG A 480 -14.92 15.24 -9.08
C ARG A 480 -14.43 15.63 -7.67
N LEU A 481 -13.45 16.54 -7.59
CA LEU A 481 -13.06 17.15 -6.32
C LEU A 481 -14.07 18.23 -5.90
N LEU A 482 -14.60 18.08 -4.69
CA LEU A 482 -15.61 18.94 -4.09
C LEU A 482 -15.13 19.49 -2.74
N ASN A 483 -15.73 20.60 -2.31
CA ASN A 483 -15.61 21.09 -0.94
C ASN A 483 -16.62 20.39 -0.01
N ALA A 484 -16.56 20.66 1.30
CA ALA A 484 -17.49 20.10 2.29
C ALA A 484 -18.98 20.41 2.01
N LYS A 485 -19.29 21.44 1.21
CA LYS A 485 -20.65 21.81 0.79
C LYS A 485 -21.09 21.12 -0.51
N GLY A 486 -20.25 20.27 -1.10
CA GLY A 486 -20.54 19.54 -2.34
C GLY A 486 -20.39 20.37 -3.62
N GLN A 487 -19.72 21.52 -3.55
CA GLN A 487 -19.42 22.35 -4.72
C GLN A 487 -18.06 21.96 -5.30
N LYS A 488 -17.90 22.06 -6.62
CA LYS A 488 -16.61 21.77 -7.28
C LYS A 488 -15.51 22.65 -6.69
N LEU A 489 -14.41 22.03 -6.28
CA LEU A 489 -13.28 22.70 -5.65
C LEU A 489 -12.10 22.73 -6.62
N GLN A 490 -11.53 23.92 -6.79
CA GLN A 490 -10.30 24.15 -7.54
C GLN A 490 -9.15 24.32 -6.55
N LEU A 491 -8.06 23.58 -6.78
CA LEU A 491 -6.83 23.70 -6.00
C LEU A 491 -5.75 24.39 -6.86
N ALA A 492 -5.34 25.58 -6.45
CA ALA A 492 -4.23 26.30 -7.07
C ALA A 492 -2.92 25.89 -6.39
N LEU A 493 -2.11 25.08 -7.08
CA LEU A 493 -0.80 24.64 -6.60
C LEU A 493 0.21 25.78 -6.64
N SER A 494 0.99 25.92 -5.57
CA SER A 494 2.06 26.91 -5.45
C SER A 494 3.13 26.41 -4.50
N ALA A 495 4.29 27.06 -4.48
CA ALA A 495 5.35 26.80 -3.50
C ALA A 495 5.39 27.96 -2.48
N PRO A 496 5.74 27.68 -1.20
CA PRO A 496 5.93 28.73 -0.22
C PRO A 496 7.17 29.57 -0.54
N LEU A 497 7.15 30.84 -0.16
CA LEU A 497 8.30 31.72 -0.29
C LEU A 497 9.30 31.44 0.83
N LEU A 498 10.56 31.16 0.47
CA LEU A 498 11.67 31.15 1.42
C LEU A 498 12.33 32.54 1.49
N GLN A 499 12.43 33.11 2.68
CA GLN A 499 13.11 34.39 2.91
C GLN A 499 14.37 34.17 3.74
N ILE A 500 15.52 34.62 3.25
CA ILE A 500 16.75 34.70 4.03
C ILE A 500 16.87 36.10 4.63
N VAL A 501 16.60 36.19 5.93
CA VAL A 501 16.63 37.43 6.71
C VAL A 501 17.94 37.55 7.48
N ALA A 502 18.42 38.79 7.65
CA ALA A 502 19.62 39.08 8.44
C ALA A 502 19.27 39.16 9.93
N GLU A 503 20.12 38.59 10.80
CA GLU A 503 20.00 38.68 12.26
C GLU A 503 21.33 39.15 12.87
N ASP A 504 21.31 39.68 14.10
CA ASP A 504 22.51 40.22 14.77
C ASP A 504 23.67 39.22 14.88
N ALA A 505 23.35 37.92 14.91
CA ALA A 505 24.30 36.81 15.06
C ALA A 505 24.50 35.96 13.79
N GLY A 506 23.94 36.37 12.64
CA GLY A 506 23.99 35.58 11.41
C GLY A 506 22.80 35.84 10.50
N MET A 507 22.17 34.77 10.01
CA MET A 507 21.02 34.82 9.10
C MET A 507 20.02 33.71 9.45
N ARG A 508 18.80 33.85 8.96
CA ARG A 508 17.77 32.82 9.13
C ARG A 508 16.91 32.67 7.87
N GLY A 509 16.57 31.44 7.53
CA GLY A 509 15.53 31.10 6.56
C GLY A 509 14.15 31.07 7.20
N VAL A 510 13.20 31.80 6.62
CA VAL A 510 11.81 31.88 7.07
C VAL A 510 10.91 31.51 5.90
N LEU A 511 10.02 30.53 6.11
CA LEU A 511 8.97 30.22 5.15
C LEU A 511 7.77 31.15 5.35
N SER A 512 7.22 31.66 4.25
CA SER A 512 5.94 32.37 4.23
C SER A 512 4.93 31.60 3.39
N PRO A 513 3.85 31.06 4.00
CA PRO A 513 3.54 31.05 5.44
C PRO A 513 4.40 30.04 6.20
N ALA A 514 4.65 30.30 7.49
CA ALA A 514 5.51 29.45 8.32
C ALA A 514 4.98 28.00 8.46
N GLN A 515 3.66 27.83 8.39
CA GLN A 515 2.98 26.54 8.45
C GLN A 515 3.32 25.63 7.26
N ALA A 516 3.82 26.17 6.14
CA ALA A 516 4.25 25.37 4.99
C ALA A 516 5.46 24.46 5.32
N SER A 517 6.21 24.75 6.39
CA SER A 517 7.27 23.86 6.90
C SER A 517 6.82 22.42 7.19
N LYS A 518 5.51 22.18 7.31
CA LYS A 518 4.91 20.85 7.55
C LYS A 518 4.58 20.06 6.27
N GLY A 519 5.06 20.49 5.11
CA GLY A 519 4.86 19.83 3.81
C GLY A 519 3.82 20.55 2.96
N ALA A 520 2.54 20.30 3.23
CA ALA A 520 1.41 20.89 2.51
C ALA A 520 0.63 21.87 3.40
N HIS A 521 0.30 23.05 2.86
CA HIS A 521 -0.52 24.04 3.54
C HIS A 521 -1.66 24.57 2.66
N ILE A 522 -2.89 24.43 3.13
CA ILE A 522 -4.10 24.87 2.43
C ILE A 522 -4.52 26.25 2.92
N VAL A 523 -4.78 27.15 1.99
CA VAL A 523 -5.35 28.46 2.22
C VAL A 523 -6.65 28.59 1.41
N PRO A 524 -7.82 28.61 2.08
CA PRO A 524 -9.07 28.93 1.41
C PRO A 524 -9.06 30.39 0.94
N LEU A 525 -9.04 30.63 -0.37
CA LEU A 525 -9.11 31.97 -0.96
C LEU A 525 -10.57 32.39 -1.20
N ALA A 526 -11.37 31.45 -1.72
CA ALA A 526 -12.80 31.57 -1.93
C ALA A 526 -13.53 30.27 -1.52
N GLN A 527 -14.84 30.22 -1.77
CA GLN A 527 -15.66 29.06 -1.43
C GLN A 527 -15.29 27.82 -2.25
N ASP A 528 -14.88 28.01 -3.50
CA ASP A 528 -14.58 26.99 -4.52
C ASP A 528 -13.14 27.05 -5.05
N LEU A 529 -12.31 27.98 -4.54
CA LEU A 529 -10.90 28.13 -4.92
C LEU A 529 -10.02 28.16 -3.68
N TRP A 530 -9.19 27.13 -3.51
CA TRP A 530 -8.21 27.07 -2.43
C TRP A 530 -6.80 27.06 -3.01
N GLN A 531 -5.89 27.77 -2.35
CA GLN A 531 -4.47 27.71 -2.66
C GLN A 531 -3.83 26.61 -1.84
N LEU A 532 -3.07 25.74 -2.50
CA LEU A 532 -2.30 24.69 -1.88
C LEU A 532 -0.81 25.01 -2.07
N MET A 533 -0.12 25.23 -0.95
CA MET A 533 1.31 25.49 -0.91
C MET A 533 2.04 24.20 -0.56
N LEU A 534 2.83 23.69 -1.51
CA LEU A 534 3.64 22.49 -1.36
C LEU A 534 5.10 22.89 -1.20
N THR A 535 5.70 22.52 -0.07
CA THR A 535 7.13 22.74 0.15
C THR A 535 7.93 21.79 -0.74
N PRO A 536 8.85 22.29 -1.58
CA PRO A 536 9.69 21.44 -2.43
C PRO A 536 10.41 20.36 -1.62
N PRO A 537 10.45 19.10 -2.09
CA PRO A 537 11.00 17.97 -1.34
C PRO A 537 12.48 18.19 -0.98
N ASP A 538 13.26 18.78 -1.88
CA ASP A 538 14.69 19.09 -1.64
C ASP A 538 14.91 20.19 -0.60
N LEU A 539 13.89 21.02 -0.33
CA LEU A 539 13.96 22.05 0.70
C LEU A 539 13.71 21.48 2.10
N GLN A 540 12.83 20.48 2.25
CA GLN A 540 12.46 19.91 3.55
C GLN A 540 13.67 19.50 4.42
N PRO A 541 14.68 18.74 3.93
CA PRO A 541 15.83 18.36 4.74
C PRO A 541 16.74 19.55 5.11
N LEU A 542 16.65 20.67 4.37
CA LEU A 542 17.44 21.87 4.62
C LEU A 542 16.82 22.80 5.66
N LEU A 543 15.50 22.72 5.89
CA LEU A 543 14.79 23.61 6.83
C LEU A 543 15.42 23.68 8.24
N PRO A 544 15.86 22.57 8.87
CA PRO A 544 16.52 22.65 10.17
C PRO A 544 17.83 23.44 10.15
N ALA A 545 18.62 23.32 9.06
CA ALA A 545 19.88 24.05 8.91
C ALA A 545 19.63 25.53 8.58
N LEU A 546 18.56 25.83 7.84
CA LEU A 546 18.16 27.21 7.52
C LEU A 546 17.58 27.95 8.73
N ALA A 547 17.14 27.26 9.78
CA ALA A 547 16.60 27.89 10.99
C ALA A 547 17.62 28.75 11.76
N SER A 548 18.92 28.52 11.57
CA SER A 548 19.99 29.32 12.16
C SER A 548 21.26 29.19 11.33
N ILE A 549 21.52 30.18 10.47
CA ILE A 549 22.68 30.21 9.57
C ILE A 549 23.75 31.12 10.19
N PRO A 550 24.98 30.62 10.42
CA PRO A 550 26.07 31.46 10.92
C PRO A 550 26.47 32.52 9.87
N PRO A 551 27.19 33.58 10.26
CA PRO A 551 27.75 34.53 9.29
C PRO A 551 28.70 33.79 8.33
N LEU A 552 28.41 33.87 7.02
CA LEU A 552 29.16 33.17 5.98
C LEU A 552 30.13 34.12 5.26
N PRO A 553 31.33 33.65 4.87
CA PRO A 553 32.20 34.38 3.95
C PRO A 553 31.60 34.39 2.53
N GLY A 554 32.16 35.21 1.62
CA GLY A 554 31.63 35.38 0.26
C GLY A 554 31.49 34.06 -0.53
N GLU A 555 32.44 33.13 -0.41
CA GLU A 555 32.35 31.80 -1.02
C GLU A 555 31.19 30.96 -0.43
N GLY A 556 30.94 31.10 0.88
CA GLY A 556 29.83 30.43 1.56
C GLY A 556 28.47 30.99 1.13
N LEU A 557 28.36 32.31 0.92
CA LEU A 557 27.16 32.93 0.36
C LEU A 557 26.90 32.45 -1.08
N ALA A 558 27.94 32.35 -1.90
CA ALA A 558 27.80 31.83 -3.27
C ALA A 558 27.33 30.36 -3.28
N ALA A 559 27.86 29.52 -2.39
CA ALA A 559 27.44 28.13 -2.26
C ALA A 559 25.99 28.01 -1.77
N LEU A 560 25.58 28.82 -0.79
CA LEU A 560 24.20 28.88 -0.33
C LEU A 560 23.25 29.30 -1.45
N GLN A 561 23.59 30.35 -2.20
CA GLN A 561 22.80 30.82 -3.33
C GLN A 561 22.66 29.74 -4.41
N GLN A 562 23.74 29.04 -4.76
CA GLN A 562 23.70 27.95 -5.73
C GLN A 562 22.79 26.82 -5.24
N THR A 563 22.93 26.42 -3.97
CA THR A 563 22.13 25.36 -3.36
C THR A 563 20.63 25.69 -3.41
N LEU A 564 20.24 26.92 -3.09
CA LEU A 564 18.84 27.35 -3.14
C LEU A 564 18.30 27.50 -4.57
N ASN A 565 19.13 27.91 -5.52
CA ASN A 565 18.75 28.03 -6.93
C ASN A 565 18.58 26.66 -7.63
N ASP A 566 19.30 25.64 -7.16
CA ASP A 566 19.22 24.28 -7.73
C ASP A 566 17.94 23.55 -7.30
N ILE A 567 17.18 24.05 -6.32
CA ILE A 567 15.89 23.48 -5.89
C ILE A 567 14.80 23.85 -6.89
N PRO A 568 14.21 22.89 -7.64
CA PRO A 568 13.21 23.18 -8.65
C PRO A 568 11.95 23.80 -8.05
N GLY A 569 11.47 24.89 -8.66
CA GLY A 569 10.20 25.52 -8.30
C GLY A 569 10.18 26.25 -6.95
N LEU A 570 11.33 26.43 -6.28
CA LEU A 570 11.43 27.20 -5.03
C LEU A 570 11.52 28.71 -5.31
N PRO A 571 10.50 29.52 -4.97
CA PRO A 571 10.66 30.96 -4.91
C PRO A 571 11.39 31.34 -3.62
N TRP A 572 12.49 32.09 -3.73
CA TRP A 572 13.21 32.57 -2.56
C TRP A 572 13.77 33.99 -2.72
N HIS A 573 13.79 34.71 -1.60
CA HIS A 573 14.22 36.11 -1.49
C HIS A 573 15.29 36.24 -0.40
N SER A 574 16.13 37.27 -0.49
CA SER A 574 17.10 37.60 0.56
C SER A 574 17.20 39.09 0.82
N GLU A 575 17.32 39.42 2.11
CA GLU A 575 17.66 40.76 2.61
C GLU A 575 19.16 40.93 2.88
N VAL A 576 19.95 39.85 2.72
CA VAL A 576 21.37 39.82 3.07
C VAL A 576 22.21 40.35 1.90
N ALA A 577 23.05 41.34 2.17
CA ALA A 577 23.97 41.88 1.18
C ALA A 577 24.91 40.79 0.63
N GLY A 578 24.94 40.62 -0.69
CA GLY A 578 25.76 39.62 -1.37
C GLY A 578 25.06 38.29 -1.65
N LEU A 579 23.82 38.10 -1.18
CA LEU A 579 22.96 36.97 -1.54
C LEU A 579 21.80 37.50 -2.42
N GLN A 580 21.60 36.90 -3.60
CA GLN A 580 20.52 37.31 -4.51
C GLN A 580 19.52 36.18 -4.69
N GLY A 581 18.31 36.40 -4.18
CA GLY A 581 17.17 35.51 -4.41
C GLY A 581 16.72 35.47 -5.87
N ASN A 582 15.95 34.44 -6.23
CA ASN A 582 15.39 34.30 -7.58
C ASN A 582 14.05 35.02 -7.77
N VAL A 583 13.50 35.62 -6.70
CA VAL A 583 12.29 36.45 -6.78
C VAL A 583 12.48 37.84 -6.15
N GLU A 584 11.78 38.82 -6.72
CA GLU A 584 11.70 40.19 -6.22
C GLU A 584 10.36 40.40 -5.49
N LEU A 585 10.39 40.93 -4.27
CA LEU A 585 9.18 41.28 -3.53
C LEU A 585 8.70 42.68 -3.92
N LYS A 586 7.43 42.79 -4.30
CA LYS A 586 6.77 44.06 -4.59
C LYS A 586 5.64 44.29 -3.60
N SER A 587 5.40 45.55 -3.26
CA SER A 587 4.25 45.92 -2.43
C SER A 587 2.96 45.52 -3.13
N TRP A 588 2.06 44.86 -2.39
CA TRP A 588 0.75 44.50 -2.90
C TRP A 588 -0.03 45.76 -3.34
N PRO A 589 -0.47 45.85 -4.60
CA PRO A 589 -1.11 47.07 -5.12
C PRO A 589 -2.59 47.22 -4.73
N GLY A 590 -3.19 46.20 -4.13
CA GLY A 590 -4.62 46.22 -3.81
C GLY A 590 -5.00 47.11 -2.62
N LEU A 591 -6.25 47.60 -2.65
CA LEU A 591 -6.81 48.52 -1.67
C LEU A 591 -7.57 47.77 -0.57
N ALA A 592 -7.22 48.07 0.68
CA ALA A 592 -7.97 47.61 1.84
C ALA A 592 -9.43 48.11 1.77
N SER A 593 -10.37 47.17 1.78
CA SER A 593 -11.79 47.39 1.52
C SER A 593 -12.66 46.57 2.48
N VAL A 594 -13.95 46.92 2.57
CA VAL A 594 -14.95 46.17 3.34
C VAL A 594 -15.97 45.62 2.37
N GLN A 595 -16.11 44.30 2.33
CA GLN A 595 -17.16 43.62 1.56
C GLN A 595 -18.34 43.33 2.47
N LEU A 596 -19.52 43.73 2.00
CA LEU A 596 -20.80 43.55 2.67
C LEU A 596 -21.66 42.63 1.79
N ASP A 597 -21.98 41.44 2.28
CA ASP A 597 -22.80 40.45 1.57
C ASP A 597 -24.06 40.16 2.41
N TRP A 598 -25.24 40.41 1.82
CA TRP A 598 -26.52 40.22 2.49
C TRP A 598 -27.26 39.03 1.88
N GLN A 599 -27.35 37.93 2.64
CA GLN A 599 -28.05 36.71 2.21
C GLN A 599 -28.87 36.13 3.37
N ASP A 600 -30.07 35.63 3.08
CA ASP A 600 -30.97 34.96 4.04
C ASP A 600 -31.19 35.69 5.38
N GLY A 601 -31.21 37.03 5.34
CA GLY A 601 -31.43 37.88 6.52
C GLY A 601 -30.20 38.04 7.42
N GLN A 602 -29.02 37.59 6.97
CA GLN A 602 -27.73 37.82 7.63
C GLN A 602 -26.83 38.73 6.78
N LEU A 603 -26.15 39.67 7.44
CA LEU A 603 -25.11 40.50 6.83
C LEU A 603 -23.73 39.90 7.16
N ALA A 604 -23.06 39.33 6.17
CA ALA A 604 -21.67 38.96 6.28
C ALA A 604 -20.79 40.17 5.98
N VAL A 605 -19.97 40.58 6.96
CA VAL A 605 -18.99 41.66 6.83
C VAL A 605 -17.61 41.03 6.75
N ARG A 606 -16.87 41.30 5.66
CA ARG A 606 -15.50 40.81 5.46
C ARG A 606 -14.56 41.98 5.20
N LEU A 607 -13.43 42.00 5.90
CA LEU A 607 -12.31 42.87 5.54
C LEU A 607 -11.54 42.19 4.41
N VAL A 608 -11.38 42.88 3.29
CA VAL A 608 -10.77 42.34 2.07
C VAL A 608 -9.73 43.31 1.50
N THR A 609 -8.89 42.83 0.60
CA THR A 609 -8.10 43.65 -0.33
C THR A 609 -8.64 43.46 -1.74
N GLN A 610 -8.82 44.55 -2.48
CA GLN A 610 -9.34 44.56 -3.85
C GLN A 610 -8.28 45.07 -4.82
N LEU A 611 -8.15 44.39 -5.95
CA LEU A 611 -7.26 44.78 -7.05
C LEU A 611 -8.01 44.60 -8.37
N ASP A 612 -8.41 45.70 -9.01
CA ASP A 612 -9.09 45.71 -10.31
C ASP A 612 -10.22 44.66 -10.42
N GLU A 613 -10.19 43.78 -11.43
CA GLU A 613 -11.18 42.71 -11.65
C GLU A 613 -10.84 41.40 -10.89
N MET A 614 -9.80 41.38 -10.05
CA MET A 614 -9.45 40.19 -9.28
C MET A 614 -10.49 39.92 -8.17
N PRO A 615 -10.71 38.65 -7.81
CA PRO A 615 -11.53 38.30 -6.65
C PRO A 615 -11.04 39.03 -5.39
N ALA A 616 -11.97 39.56 -4.59
CA ALA A 616 -11.61 40.18 -3.32
C ALA A 616 -10.96 39.15 -2.38
N LEU A 617 -9.72 39.41 -1.96
CA LEU A 617 -8.96 38.52 -1.09
C LEU A 617 -9.12 38.95 0.38
N PRO A 618 -9.07 38.06 1.38
CA PRO A 618 -9.12 38.46 2.79
C PRO A 618 -8.03 39.47 3.16
N LEU A 619 -8.34 40.47 3.98
CA LEU A 619 -7.37 41.48 4.42
C LEU A 619 -6.18 40.81 5.13
N GLY A 620 -4.94 41.12 4.72
CA GLY A 620 -3.73 40.45 5.20
C GLY A 620 -3.32 39.22 4.39
N LYS A 621 -4.07 38.86 3.33
CA LYS A 621 -3.66 37.92 2.28
C LYS A 621 -3.50 38.69 0.96
N GLY A 622 -2.33 38.57 0.33
CA GLY A 622 -1.95 39.34 -0.87
C GLY A 622 -0.44 39.49 -0.95
#